data_AF-A0A3S0DKG6-F1
#
_entry.id   AF-A0A3S0DKG6-F1
#
_cell.length_a   1.000
_cell.length_b   1.000
_cell.length_c   1.000
_cell.angle_alpha   90.00
_cell.angle_beta   90.00
_cell.angle_gamma   90.00
#
_symmetry.space_group_name_H-M   'P 1'
#
loop_
_entity.id
_entity.type
_entity.pdbx_description
1 polymer ?
#
loop_
_entity_poly.entity_id
_entity_poly.type
_entity_poly.pdbx_seq_one_letter_code
_entity_poly.pdbx_strand_id
1 'polypeptide(L)'
;MVDAACDEPADDPLAWLKPGHRAAPADAVPRIQALCQDWADLYAAMFIVLATHQELPRDVLAAAIKQFRSDLDVYTRDDVVGLLTAIWNGGRSGFDAVLRTRANSPRGGGGLSWVKE
;
A
#
# COMPACT_ATOMS: atom_id res chain seq x y z
N MET A 1 -0.91 49.04 21.09
CA MET A 1 -1.83 48.48 20.09
C MET A 1 -1.09 47.30 19.50
N VAL A 2 -1.36 46.11 20.02
CA VAL A 2 -0.69 44.87 19.58
C VAL A 2 -1.38 44.45 18.29
N ASP A 3 -0.68 44.60 17.17
CA ASP A 3 -1.03 43.94 15.91
C ASP A 3 -0.94 42.43 16.15
N ALA A 4 -2.08 41.84 16.49
CA ALA A 4 -2.27 40.41 16.40
C ALA A 4 -2.27 40.07 14.91
N ALA A 5 -1.09 39.82 14.36
CA ALA A 5 -0.98 39.08 13.12
C ALA A 5 -1.70 37.76 13.34
N CYS A 6 -2.89 37.63 12.76
CA CYS A 6 -3.59 36.37 12.68
C CYS A 6 -2.66 35.42 11.93
N ASP A 7 -2.01 34.53 12.67
CA ASP A 7 -1.27 33.39 12.15
C ASP A 7 -2.31 32.57 11.36
N GLU A 8 -2.34 32.71 10.03
CA GLU A 8 -3.10 31.77 9.20
C GLU A 8 -2.55 30.38 9.54
N PRO A 9 -3.40 29.39 9.86
CA PRO A 9 -2.90 28.06 10.14
C PRO A 9 -2.21 27.57 8.86
N ALA A 10 -0.88 27.58 8.85
CA ALA A 10 -0.10 26.95 7.81
C ALA A 10 -0.66 25.54 7.65
N ASP A 11 -1.15 25.20 6.46
CA ASP A 11 -1.68 23.87 6.14
C ASP A 11 -0.67 22.85 6.66
N ASP A 12 -1.03 22.13 7.73
CA ASP A 12 -0.15 21.16 8.37
C ASP A 12 0.19 20.08 7.32
N PRO A 13 1.43 20.04 6.81
CA PRO A 13 1.79 19.18 5.69
C PRO A 13 1.73 17.69 6.07
N LEU A 14 1.61 17.38 7.36
CA LEU A 14 1.47 16.04 7.92
C LEU A 14 0.06 15.76 8.44
N ALA A 15 -0.90 16.67 8.23
CA ALA A 15 -2.31 16.46 8.62
C ALA A 15 -2.89 15.16 8.06
N TRP A 16 -2.37 14.70 6.91
CA TRP A 16 -2.80 13.47 6.27
C TRP A 16 -2.38 12.18 6.99
N LEU A 17 -1.41 12.25 7.90
CA LEU A 17 -0.99 11.11 8.74
C LEU A 17 -1.86 10.96 10.00
N LYS A 18 -2.75 11.92 10.28
CA LYS A 18 -3.62 11.86 11.46
C LYS A 18 -4.63 10.71 11.30
N PRO A 19 -4.93 9.95 12.38
CA PRO A 19 -5.96 8.92 12.35
C PRO A 19 -7.30 9.48 11.84
N GLY A 20 -7.98 8.71 10.97
CA GLY A 20 -9.28 9.09 10.41
C GLY A 20 -9.23 10.13 9.29
N HIS A 21 -8.05 10.57 8.86
CA HIS A 21 -7.93 11.43 7.68
C HIS A 21 -8.27 10.65 6.40
N ARG A 22 -9.31 11.08 5.70
CA ARG A 22 -9.65 10.55 4.37
C ARG A 22 -8.96 11.38 3.29
N ALA A 23 -7.90 10.82 2.72
CA ALA A 23 -7.23 11.44 1.59
C ALA A 23 -8.15 11.42 0.35
N ALA A 24 -8.28 12.56 -0.33
CA ALA A 24 -8.85 12.56 -1.68
C ALA A 24 -7.90 11.76 -2.61
N PRO A 25 -8.42 11.03 -3.62
CA PRO A 25 -7.57 10.25 -4.53
C PRO A 25 -6.48 11.09 -5.22
N ALA A 26 -6.77 12.35 -5.52
CA ALA A 26 -5.83 13.29 -6.13
C ALA A 26 -4.59 13.55 -5.27
N ASP A 27 -4.74 13.52 -3.94
CA ASP A 27 -3.64 13.78 -3.00
C ASP A 27 -2.91 12.50 -2.59
N ALA A 28 -3.59 11.36 -2.62
CA ALA A 28 -3.03 10.07 -2.24
C ALA A 28 -2.02 9.56 -3.27
N VAL A 29 -2.31 9.68 -4.56
CA VAL A 29 -1.47 9.10 -5.62
C VAL A 29 -0.04 9.66 -5.61
N PRO A 30 0.20 10.98 -5.57
CA PRO A 30 1.55 11.53 -5.50
C PRO A 30 2.33 11.09 -4.25
N ARG A 31 1.63 10.93 -3.11
CA ARG A 31 2.25 10.45 -1.86
C ARG A 31 2.64 8.98 -1.96
N ILE A 32 1.75 8.13 -2.48
CA ILE A 32 2.05 6.72 -2.71
C ILE A 32 3.24 6.58 -3.67
N GLN A 33 3.31 7.40 -4.72
CA GLN A 33 4.45 7.43 -5.63
C GLN A 33 5.75 7.74 -4.88
N ALA A 34 5.79 8.83 -4.12
CA ALA A 34 6.98 9.22 -3.34
C ALA A 34 7.43 8.09 -2.40
N LEU A 35 6.49 7.50 -1.64
CA LEU A 35 6.77 6.36 -0.77
C LEU A 35 7.30 5.13 -1.53
N CYS A 36 6.79 4.86 -2.73
CA CYS A 36 7.29 3.74 -3.52
C CYS A 36 8.72 3.97 -4.03
N GLN A 37 9.11 5.22 -4.28
CA GLN A 37 10.41 5.62 -4.81
C GLN A 37 11.47 5.77 -3.71
N ASP A 38 11.10 6.28 -2.53
CA ASP A 38 12.02 6.52 -1.41
C ASP A 38 12.45 5.23 -0.71
N TRP A 39 11.66 4.16 -0.82
CA TRP A 39 11.90 2.89 -0.15
C TRP A 39 12.29 1.79 -1.14
N ALA A 40 13.59 1.51 -1.25
CA ALA A 40 14.10 0.47 -2.15
C ALA A 40 13.54 -0.94 -1.83
N ASP A 41 13.48 -1.31 -0.54
CA ASP A 41 12.90 -2.60 -0.11
C ASP A 41 11.38 -2.61 -0.36
N LEU A 42 10.91 -3.62 -1.11
CA LEU A 42 9.51 -3.75 -1.52
C LEU A 42 8.57 -3.92 -0.34
N TYR A 43 8.95 -4.72 0.65
CA TYR A 43 8.14 -4.90 1.85
C TYR A 43 7.97 -3.59 2.61
N ALA A 44 9.06 -2.84 2.83
CA ALA A 44 9.03 -1.56 3.52
C ALA A 44 8.13 -0.55 2.80
N ALA A 45 8.26 -0.44 1.48
CA ALA A 45 7.40 0.45 0.69
C ALA A 45 5.91 0.08 0.82
N MET A 46 5.57 -1.20 0.62
CA MET A 46 4.18 -1.67 0.73
C MET A 46 3.63 -1.51 2.16
N PHE A 47 4.44 -1.78 3.17
CA PHE A 47 4.06 -1.61 4.58
C PHE A 47 3.80 -0.15 4.92
N ILE A 48 4.68 0.77 4.51
CA ILE A 48 4.51 2.21 4.77
C ILE A 48 3.29 2.76 4.03
N VAL A 49 3.07 2.39 2.77
CA VAL A 49 1.85 2.77 2.04
C VAL A 49 0.61 2.29 2.79
N LEU A 50 0.58 1.01 3.20
CA LEU A 50 -0.53 0.44 3.95
C LEU A 50 -0.77 1.13 5.30
N ALA A 51 0.30 1.47 6.02
CA ALA A 51 0.23 2.10 7.32
C ALA A 51 -0.22 3.57 7.27
N THR A 52 0.05 4.26 6.16
CA THR A 52 -0.20 5.71 6.01
C THR A 52 -1.45 6.02 5.19
N HIS A 53 -1.98 5.06 4.43
CA HIS A 53 -3.18 5.22 3.60
C HIS A 53 -4.30 4.24 4.01
N GLN A 54 -4.58 4.15 5.31
CA GLN A 54 -5.48 3.15 5.91
C GLN A 54 -6.94 3.27 5.42
N GLU A 55 -7.38 4.47 5.05
CA GLU A 55 -8.74 4.72 4.56
C GLU A 55 -8.96 4.25 3.11
N LEU A 56 -7.91 3.90 2.37
CA LEU A 56 -8.03 3.43 0.99
C LEU A 56 -8.26 1.92 0.94
N PRO A 57 -9.18 1.44 0.08
CA PRO A 57 -9.34 0.01 -0.15
C PRO A 57 -8.05 -0.65 -0.66
N ARG A 58 -7.80 -1.89 -0.24
CA ARG A 58 -6.58 -2.64 -0.64
C ARG A 58 -6.43 -2.82 -2.16
N ASP A 59 -7.53 -2.94 -2.91
CA ASP A 59 -7.51 -2.95 -4.38
C ASP A 59 -6.93 -1.65 -4.96
N VAL A 60 -7.37 -0.51 -4.43
CA VAL A 60 -6.92 0.82 -4.87
C VAL A 60 -5.43 0.98 -4.56
N LEU A 61 -5.01 0.59 -3.36
CA LEU A 61 -3.59 0.57 -2.98
C LEU A 61 -2.77 -0.36 -3.89
N ALA A 62 -3.26 -1.57 -4.16
CA ALA A 62 -2.58 -2.52 -5.03
C ALA A 62 -2.39 -1.97 -6.44
N ALA A 63 -3.42 -1.33 -7.01
CA ALA A 63 -3.34 -0.69 -8.31
C ALA A 63 -2.29 0.44 -8.33
N ALA A 64 -2.30 1.31 -7.32
CA ALA A 64 -1.36 2.43 -7.23
C ALA A 64 0.09 1.96 -7.01
N ILE A 65 0.33 1.03 -6.09
CA ILE A 65 1.68 0.52 -5.82
C ILE A 65 2.24 -0.16 -7.08
N LYS A 66 1.44 -0.97 -7.78
CA LYS A 66 1.86 -1.60 -9.04
C LYS A 66 2.27 -0.59 -10.11
N GLN A 67 1.62 0.57 -10.18
CA GLN A 67 1.97 1.61 -11.14
C GLN A 67 3.39 2.14 -10.92
N PHE A 68 3.88 2.14 -9.68
CA PHE A 68 5.15 2.76 -9.29
C PHE A 68 6.26 1.76 -8.95
N ARG A 69 5.97 0.45 -8.96
CA ARG A 69 6.92 -0.61 -8.59
C ARG A 69 7.02 -1.67 -9.67
N SER A 70 8.06 -1.57 -10.50
CA SER A 70 8.39 -2.56 -11.55
C SER A 70 8.65 -3.96 -10.99
N ASP A 71 9.11 -4.06 -9.74
CA ASP A 71 9.31 -5.36 -9.06
C ASP A 71 8.01 -6.18 -8.97
N LEU A 72 6.85 -5.52 -9.12
CA LEU A 72 5.53 -6.12 -9.08
C LEU A 72 4.96 -6.47 -10.46
N ASP A 73 5.69 -6.23 -11.55
CA ASP A 73 5.19 -6.40 -12.92
C ASP A 73 4.74 -7.84 -13.22
N VAL A 74 5.42 -8.82 -12.62
CA VAL A 74 5.12 -10.26 -12.80
C VAL A 74 3.89 -10.73 -12.02
N TYR A 75 3.43 -9.96 -11.04
CA TYR A 75 2.30 -10.31 -10.19
C TYR A 75 1.01 -9.75 -10.77
N THR A 76 -0.13 -10.39 -10.58
CA THR A 76 -1.44 -9.75 -10.90
C THR A 76 -1.82 -8.72 -9.85
N ARG A 77 -2.87 -7.92 -10.08
CA ARG A 77 -3.39 -7.01 -9.04
C ARG A 77 -3.85 -7.79 -7.80
N ASP A 78 -4.54 -8.91 -7.99
CA ASP A 78 -5.04 -9.76 -6.91
C ASP A 78 -3.89 -10.35 -6.08
N ASP A 79 -2.76 -10.69 -6.72
CA ASP A 79 -1.57 -11.14 -6.02
C ASP A 79 -1.01 -10.04 -5.09
N VAL A 80 -1.02 -8.78 -5.54
CA VAL A 80 -0.59 -7.62 -4.75
C VAL A 80 -1.57 -7.32 -3.62
N VAL A 81 -2.87 -7.47 -3.83
CA VAL A 81 -3.86 -7.42 -2.73
C VAL A 81 -3.58 -8.52 -1.69
N GLY A 82 -3.24 -9.72 -2.15
CA GLY A 82 -2.82 -10.83 -1.28
C GLY A 82 -1.56 -10.50 -0.47
N LEU A 83 -0.56 -9.88 -1.10
CA LEU A 83 0.65 -9.41 -0.42
C LEU A 83 0.32 -8.35 0.65
N LEU A 84 -0.50 -7.33 0.33
CA LEU A 84 -0.92 -6.32 1.31
C LEU A 84 -1.69 -6.93 2.49
N THR A 85 -2.54 -7.92 2.22
CA THR A 85 -3.28 -8.65 3.26
C THR A 85 -2.33 -9.46 4.13
N ALA A 86 -1.33 -10.11 3.55
CA ALA A 86 -0.32 -10.87 4.29
C ALA A 86 0.57 -9.97 5.15
N ILE A 87 0.95 -8.78 4.64
CA ILE A 87 1.64 -7.75 5.43
C ILE A 87 0.79 -7.35 6.64
N TRP A 88 -0.51 -7.08 6.44
CA TRP A 88 -1.41 -6.68 7.53
C TRP A 88 -1.53 -7.73 8.63
N ASN A 89 -1.64 -9.01 8.26
CA ASN A 89 -1.89 -10.09 9.21
C ASN A 89 -0.63 -10.71 9.82
N GLY A 90 0.51 -10.65 9.11
CA GLY A 90 1.73 -11.38 9.47
C GLY A 90 3.02 -10.61 9.23
N GLY A 91 2.95 -9.32 8.90
CA GLY A 91 4.13 -8.49 8.67
C GLY A 91 5.07 -9.09 7.62
N ARG A 92 6.38 -9.07 7.90
CA ARG A 92 7.41 -9.56 6.97
C ARG A 92 7.28 -11.05 6.70
N SER A 93 7.00 -11.87 7.71
CA SER A 93 6.91 -13.32 7.55
C SER A 93 5.73 -13.71 6.66
N GLY A 94 4.58 -13.03 6.80
CA GLY A 94 3.43 -13.21 5.91
C GLY A 94 3.74 -12.83 4.47
N PHE A 95 4.39 -11.69 4.27
CA PHE A 95 4.83 -11.23 2.95
C PHE A 95 5.76 -12.23 2.25
N ASP A 96 6.81 -12.68 2.95
CA ASP A 96 7.79 -13.63 2.41
C ASP A 96 7.14 -14.98 2.08
N ALA A 97 6.14 -15.42 2.86
CA ALA A 97 5.39 -16.65 2.60
C ALA A 97 4.56 -16.59 1.31
N VAL A 98 3.92 -15.44 1.02
CA VAL A 98 3.18 -15.24 -0.22
C VAL A 98 4.13 -15.20 -1.42
N LEU A 99 5.24 -14.47 -1.33
CA LEU A 99 6.24 -14.44 -2.40
C LEU A 99 6.78 -15.83 -2.73
N ARG A 100 7.09 -16.64 -1.71
CA ARG A 100 7.54 -18.03 -1.89
C ARG A 100 6.50 -18.89 -2.60
N THR A 101 5.24 -18.78 -2.19
CA THR A 101 4.13 -19.53 -2.80
C THR A 101 3.95 -19.16 -4.27
N ARG A 102 4.08 -17.87 -4.61
CA ARG A 102 3.95 -17.38 -5.98
C ARG A 102 5.17 -17.71 -6.85
N ALA A 103 6.38 -17.68 -6.30
CA ALA A 103 7.58 -18.14 -6.99
C ALA A 103 7.49 -19.63 -7.36
N ASN A 104 6.80 -20.43 -6.54
CA ASN A 104 6.55 -21.84 -6.80
C ASN A 104 5.30 -22.10 -7.66
N SER A 105 4.59 -21.06 -8.11
CA SER A 105 3.41 -21.18 -9.00
C SER A 105 3.35 -20.00 -9.98
N PRO A 106 4.29 -19.89 -10.95
CA PRO A 106 4.52 -18.64 -11.69
C PRO A 106 3.43 -18.24 -12.70
N ARG A 107 2.38 -19.04 -12.93
CA ARG A 107 1.27 -18.66 -13.83
C ARG A 107 -0.02 -19.36 -13.40
N GLY A 108 -0.98 -18.56 -12.91
CA GLY A 108 -2.32 -19.02 -12.60
C GLY A 108 -2.42 -19.71 -11.24
N GLY A 109 -2.89 -18.98 -10.23
CA GLY A 109 -3.53 -19.60 -9.09
C GLY A 109 -4.81 -20.27 -9.55
N GLY A 110 -4.69 -21.46 -10.14
CA GLY A 110 -5.80 -22.37 -10.37
C GLY A 110 -6.52 -22.55 -9.04
N GLY A 111 -7.83 -22.31 -9.06
CA GLY A 111 -8.69 -22.36 -7.89
C GLY A 111 -8.40 -23.61 -7.06
N LEU A 112 -8.34 -23.41 -5.75
CA LEU A 112 -8.31 -24.50 -4.79
C LEU A 112 -9.62 -25.29 -4.94
N SER A 113 -9.61 -26.30 -5.81
CA SER A 113 -10.63 -27.33 -5.89
C SER A 113 -10.51 -28.22 -4.66
N TRP A 114 -11.14 -27.80 -3.56
CA TRP A 114 -11.56 -28.73 -2.52
C TRP A 114 -12.95 -29.24 -2.90
N VAL A 115 -13.01 -30.06 -3.95
CA VAL A 115 -14.09 -31.04 -4.11
C VAL A 115 -13.86 -32.12 -3.06
N LYS A 116 -14.84 -32.29 -2.18
CA LYS A 116 -15.00 -33.49 -1.36
C LYS A 116 -16.19 -34.24 -1.93
N GLU A 117 -15.92 -35.46 -2.41
CA GLU A 117 -16.93 -36.46 -2.75
C GLU A 117 -17.79 -36.82 -1.53
#